data_AF-A0A937R9Q9-F1
#
_entry.id   AF-A0A937R9Q9-F1
#
_cell.length_a   1.000
_cell.length_b   1.000
_cell.length_c   1.000
_cell.angle_alpha   90.00
_cell.angle_beta   90.00
_cell.angle_gamma   90.00
#
_symmetry.space_group_name_H-M   'P 1'
#
loop_
_entity.id
_entity.type
_entity.pdbx_description
1 polymer ?
#
loop_
_entity_poly.entity_id
_entity_poly.type
_entity_poly.pdbx_seq_one_letter_code
_entity_poly.pdbx_strand_id
1 'polypeptide(L)' 'MARTLDDLRTLAERVQKAERDLTAARRERDDAIREVRAAGGHTVPAIADAAGVSLATAKIVLRGTS' A
#
# COMPACT_ATOMS: atom_id res chain seq x y z
N MET A 1 -4.30 -29.61 21.28
CA MET A 1 -5.48 -28.81 21.68
C MET A 1 -6.27 -28.46 20.43
N ALA A 2 -7.59 -28.56 20.47
CA ALA A 2 -8.46 -28.13 19.38
C ALA A 2 -8.68 -26.61 19.47
N ARG A 3 -8.75 -25.92 18.32
CA ARG A 3 -9.11 -24.50 18.28
C ARG A 3 -10.59 -24.32 18.63
N THR A 4 -10.89 -23.17 19.23
CA THR A 4 -12.23 -22.75 19.66
C THR A 4 -12.81 -21.70 18.70
N LEU A 5 -14.10 -21.39 18.87
CA LEU A 5 -14.73 -20.27 18.16
C LEU A 5 -14.12 -18.92 18.57
N ASP A 6 -13.65 -18.78 19.80
CA ASP A 6 -12.99 -17.55 20.27
C ASP A 6 -11.62 -17.36 19.63
N ASP A 7 -10.90 -18.46 19.34
CA ASP A 7 -9.67 -18.39 18.55
C ASP A 7 -9.95 -17.89 17.13
N LEU A 8 -11.05 -18.33 16.51
CA LEU A 8 -11.45 -17.85 15.18
C LEU A 8 -11.84 -16.38 15.18
N ARG A 9 -12.58 -15.91 16.20
CA ARG A 9 -12.93 -14.48 16.35
C ARG A 9 -11.67 -13.62 16.48
N THR A 10 -10.74 -14.04 17.33
CA THR A 10 -9.45 -13.34 17.53
C THR A 10 -8.64 -13.27 16.24
N LEU A 11 -8.59 -14.36 15.47
CA LEU A 11 -7.91 -14.36 14.17
C LEU A 11 -8.60 -13.45 13.15
N ALA A 12 -9.94 -13.43 13.12
CA ALA A 12 -10.69 -12.54 12.24
C ALA A 12 -10.41 -11.06 12.55
N GLU A 13 -10.39 -10.67 13.82
CA GLU A 13 -10.04 -9.30 14.24
C GLU A 13 -8.61 -8.92 13.82
N ARG A 14 -7.66 -9.86 13.95
CA ARG A 14 -6.27 -9.67 13.50
C ARG A 14 -6.18 -9.45 11.99
N VAL A 15 -6.92 -10.23 11.21
CA VAL A 15 -6.99 -10.07 9.74
C VAL A 15 -7.56 -8.69 9.40
N GLN A 16 -8.71 -8.32 9.97
CA GLN A 16 -9.33 -7.03 9.73
C GLN A 16 -8.40 -5.86 10.10
N LYS A 17 -7.63 -6.00 11.18
CA LYS A 17 -6.63 -5.00 11.56
C LYS A 17 -5.52 -4.92 10.51
N ALA A 18 -4.92 -6.05 10.13
CA ALA A 18 -3.85 -6.08 9.14
C ALA A 18 -4.30 -5.52 7.77
N GLU A 19 -5.55 -5.75 7.37
CA GLU A 19 -6.13 -5.18 6.14
C GLU A 19 -6.25 -3.66 6.21
N ARG A 20 -6.67 -3.10 7.35
CA ARG A 20 -6.71 -1.66 7.58
C ARG A 20 -5.31 -1.05 7.57
N ASP A 21 -4.37 -1.67 8.27
CA ASP A 21 -2.98 -1.22 8.35
C ASP A 21 -2.31 -1.25 6.96
N LEU A 22 -2.54 -2.31 6.18
CA LEU A 22 -2.07 -2.42 4.80
C LEU A 22 -2.67 -1.35 3.89
N THR A 23 -3.96 -1.03 4.08
CA THR A 23 -4.63 0.03 3.31
C THR A 23 -4.02 1.40 3.63
N ALA A 24 -3.75 1.69 4.90
CA ALA A 24 -3.10 2.92 5.32
C ALA A 24 -1.68 3.03 4.75
N ALA A 25 -0.86 1.99 4.88
CA ALA A 25 0.50 1.97 4.34
C ALA A 25 0.55 2.15 2.82
N ARG A 26 -0.42 1.56 2.09
CA ARG A 26 -0.54 1.76 0.64
C ARG A 26 -0.84 3.22 0.28
N ARG A 27 -1.72 3.89 1.03
CA ARG A 27 -2.03 5.31 0.82
C ARG A 27 -0.81 6.20 1.07
N GLU A 28 -0.12 5.97 2.19
CA GLU A 28 1.11 6.70 2.53
C GLU A 28 2.18 6.54 1.45
N ARG A 29 2.41 5.32 0.96
CA ARG A 29 3.30 5.07 -0.18
C ARG A 29 2.86 5.82 -1.44
N ASP A 30 1.56 5.80 -1.75
CA ASP A 30 1.03 6.45 -2.95
C ASP A 30 1.15 7.99 -2.86
N ASP A 31 1.02 8.56 -1.67
CA ASP A 31 1.29 9.98 -1.40
C ASP A 31 2.79 10.30 -1.58
N ALA A 32 3.68 9.47 -1.02
CA ALA A 32 5.12 9.61 -1.21
C ALA A 32 5.53 9.52 -2.70
N ILE A 33 4.89 8.65 -3.50
CA ILE A 33 5.09 8.60 -4.96
C ILE A 33 4.79 9.95 -5.60
N ARG A 34 3.70 10.63 -5.18
CA ARG A 34 3.30 11.95 -5.71
C ARG A 34 4.29 13.03 -5.28
N GLU A 35 4.71 13.03 -4.01
CA GLU A 35 5.68 13.97 -3.47
C GLU A 35 7.03 13.88 -4.17
N VAL A 36 7.58 12.65 -4.32
CA VAL A 36 8.84 12.42 -5.04
C VAL A 36 8.72 12.87 -6.50
N ARG A 37 7.58 12.62 -7.15
CA ARG A 37 7.37 13.09 -8.52
C ARG A 37 7.32 14.62 -8.60
N ALA A 38 6.69 15.28 -7.63
CA ALA A 38 6.58 16.73 -7.56
C ALA A 38 7.93 17.41 -7.28
N ALA A 39 8.79 16.79 -6.46
CA ALA A 39 10.16 17.26 -6.21
C ALA A 39 11.06 17.22 -7.46
N GLY A 40 10.71 16.42 -8.47
CA GLY A 40 11.46 16.30 -9.71
C GLY A 40 12.71 15.41 -9.58
N GLY A 41 13.55 15.37 -10.62
CA GLY A 41 14.83 14.65 -10.60
C GLY A 41 14.79 13.14 -10.78
N HIS A 42 13.61 12.51 -10.71
CA HIS A 42 13.45 11.06 -10.87
C HIS A 42 12.51 10.68 -12.03
N THR A 43 12.85 9.60 -12.73
CA THR A 43 12.00 9.01 -13.76
C THR A 43 10.89 8.16 -13.13
N VAL A 44 9.75 8.02 -13.80
CA VAL A 44 8.64 7.20 -13.28
C VAL A 44 9.04 5.73 -13.04
N PRO A 45 9.88 5.07 -13.89
CA PRO A 45 10.40 3.75 -13.58
C PRO A 45 11.24 3.69 -12.30
N ALA A 46 12.11 4.68 -12.05
CA ALA A 46 12.92 4.72 -10.83
C ALA A 46 12.05 4.90 -9.57
N ILE A 47 10.99 5.70 -9.66
CA ILE A 47 10.02 5.87 -8.57
C ILE A 47 9.25 4.56 -8.31
N ALA A 48 8.83 3.86 -9.38
CA ALA A 48 8.12 2.60 -9.25
C ALA A 48 8.97 1.51 -8.58
N ASP A 49 10.24 1.41 -8.98
CA ASP A 49 11.21 0.49 -8.39
C ASP A 49 11.44 0.80 -6.90
N ALA A 50 11.73 2.05 -6.56
CA ALA A 50 11.93 2.49 -5.18
C ALA A 50 10.69 2.27 -4.28
N ALA A 51 9.49 2.45 -4.83
CA ALA A 51 8.24 2.22 -4.10
C ALA A 51 7.80 0.74 -4.06
N GLY A 52 8.53 -0.17 -4.71
CA GLY A 52 8.19 -1.58 -4.78
C GLY A 52 6.85 -1.85 -5.48
N VAL A 53 6.54 -1.09 -6.53
CA VAL A 53 5.30 -1.23 -7.32
C VAL A 53 5.58 -1.42 -8.79
N SER A 54 4.59 -1.94 -9.51
CA SER A 54 4.67 -1.99 -10.97
C SER A 54 4.70 -0.58 -11.57
N LEU A 55 5.34 -0.43 -12.74
CA LEU A 55 5.31 0.82 -13.49
C LEU A 55 3.87 1.28 -13.80
N ALA A 56 2.95 0.35 -14.04
CA ALA A 56 1.54 0.65 -14.28
C ALA A 56 0.88 1.26 -13.03
N THR A 57 1.13 0.70 -11.85
CA THR A 57 0.65 1.21 -10.57
C THR A 57 1.15 2.63 -10.32
N ALA A 58 2.45 2.89 -10.49
CA ALA A 58 3.00 4.23 -10.33
C ALA A 58 2.34 5.24 -11.29
N LYS A 59 2.08 4.85 -12.54
CA LYS A 59 1.37 5.71 -13.51
C LYS A 59 -0.08 5.99 -13.10
N ILE A 60 -0.80 5.03 -12.52
CA ILE A 60 -2.17 5.23 -12.01
C ILE A 60 -2.17 6.23 -10.86
N VAL A 61 -1.30 6.03 -9.87
CA VAL A 61 -1.15 6.93 -8.70
C VAL A 61 -0.88 8.36 -9.13
N LEU A 62 0.03 8.56 -10.08
CA LEU A 62 0.42 9.87 -10.59
C LEU A 62 -0.62 10.53 -11.50
N ARG A 63 -1.55 9.77 -12.08
CA ARG A 63 -2.65 10.32 -12.90
C ARG A 63 -3.79 10.88 -12.07
N GLY A 64 -3.83 10.61 -10.76
CA GLY A 64 -4.88 11.10 -9.87
C GLY A 64 -6.24 10.41 -10.04
N THR A 65 -6.31 9.32 -10.80
CA THR A 65 -7.50 8.47 -10.88
C THR A 65 -7.40 7.39 -9.81
N SER A 66 -7.99 7.66 -8.65
CA SER A 66 -8.33 6.67 -7.63
C SER A 66 -9.85 6.64 -7.46
#